data_AF-A0A9E7NCY7-F1
#
_entry.id   AF-A0A9E7NCY7-F1
#
_cell.length_a   1.000
_cell.length_b   1.000
_cell.length_c   1.000
_cell.angle_alpha   90.00
_cell.angle_beta   90.00
_cell.angle_gamma   90.00
#
_symmetry.space_group_name_H-M   'P 1'
#
loop_
_entity.id
_entity.type
_entity.pdbx_description
1 polymer ?
#
loop_
_entity_poly.entity_id
_entity_poly.type
_entity_poly.pdbx_seq_one_letter_code
_entity_poly.pdbx_strand_id
1 'polypeptide(L)'
;MTDEHDERATETRQGDERSDAPALPGVPEADVDGDEESVPTASGARIHRPDSEHGTIPADGVGPGAEAPESAAQSSASTASRDSSEPRSDDVPASETRGSTSGLRSDGGARPANVDADGTLGDVEFTEPAKGVSQDVDSGAPDERVGVPEGVDLDTPGYEIRSEMNDIETPDEKTWFMELDEAVIDDGRCIQCGTCVSACPSDSIGVGDDDLPKLVKMCTGCSLCWDFCPRGGLRYERQWKITGGDDNVSGAGDPITEFSAKVDDDWTDGAQDGGVVTGILATLLEAGEIDGALVATESEEEPWKAESYLATSREDLIENAGTIYNQTLALGNLDLGQWEHKLPDKPWEDISLALVGTPCEIEGIRALQDFEWEYGAQEEGVRAVEYTIALMCTKNFNYYSLMGEHLEEQRGISPAEIGKMDVLHGKLMVYDLDGRMMLEEDIENFHDAALKGCDECADFTGYAADVTVGSVGSADEFSSVIVRTEQGLKAWELTEPVLDYHDLEDRSAIGGLQSWDKKKAFESLERPFDPDAPRFIDYADHAENYGTALNPHDAGH
;
A
#
# COMPACT_ATOMS: atom_id res chain seq x y z
N MET A 1 43.30 -1.30 -70.46
CA MET A 1 44.76 -1.44 -70.41
C MET A 1 45.21 -0.39 -69.41
N THR A 2 45.55 -0.71 -68.18
CA THR A 2 46.02 -1.96 -67.56
C THR A 2 45.70 -1.90 -66.07
N ASP A 3 45.34 -3.05 -65.52
CA ASP A 3 45.38 -3.40 -64.11
C ASP A 3 46.74 -3.07 -63.46
N GLU A 4 46.78 -2.88 -62.14
CA GLU A 4 47.43 -3.86 -61.26
C GLU A 4 47.25 -3.53 -59.76
N HIS A 5 47.03 -4.61 -59.03
CA HIS A 5 46.94 -4.75 -57.57
C HIS A 5 48.31 -4.61 -56.88
N ASP A 6 48.26 -4.30 -55.58
CA ASP A 6 49.05 -4.83 -54.43
C ASP A 6 49.38 -3.70 -53.45
N GLU A 7 49.59 -3.88 -52.15
CA GLU A 7 49.23 -4.87 -51.11
C GLU A 7 49.73 -4.19 -49.80
N ARG A 8 49.08 -4.47 -48.67
CA ARG A 8 49.66 -4.54 -47.30
C ARG A 8 50.50 -3.37 -46.72
N ALA A 9 49.86 -2.73 -45.73
CA ALA A 9 50.16 -2.81 -44.29
C ALA A 9 51.42 -2.19 -43.65
N THR A 10 51.15 -1.65 -42.46
CA THR A 10 51.94 -1.52 -41.22
C THR A 10 52.81 -0.27 -40.94
N GLU A 11 52.37 0.41 -39.88
CA GLU A 11 53.10 1.02 -38.76
C GLU A 11 53.63 2.47 -38.83
N THR A 12 52.88 3.33 -38.13
CA THR A 12 53.28 4.11 -36.94
C THR A 12 54.48 5.07 -37.02
N ARG A 13 54.19 6.39 -36.97
CA ARG A 13 54.78 7.34 -36.00
C ARG A 13 54.15 8.75 -36.07
N GLN A 14 53.53 9.12 -34.94
CA GLN A 14 53.61 10.39 -34.21
C GLN A 14 53.64 11.73 -34.95
N GLY A 15 52.63 12.56 -34.65
CA GLY A 15 52.62 14.02 -34.81
C GLY A 15 51.48 14.60 -33.98
N ASP A 16 51.85 15.13 -32.82
CA ASP A 16 51.04 15.68 -31.73
C ASP A 16 50.67 17.14 -32.00
N GLU A 17 49.40 17.52 -31.91
CA GLU A 17 48.97 18.90 -31.59
C GLU A 17 47.77 18.87 -30.64
N ARG A 18 48.07 19.27 -29.39
CA ARG A 18 47.16 19.49 -28.28
C ARG A 18 46.34 20.78 -28.48
N SER A 19 45.10 20.76 -27.99
CA SER A 19 44.36 21.95 -27.58
C SER A 19 43.80 21.76 -26.18
N ASP A 20 44.08 22.74 -25.32
CA ASP A 20 43.82 22.76 -23.88
C ASP A 20 42.34 22.92 -23.52
N ALA A 21 41.85 22.04 -22.63
CA ALA A 21 40.64 22.24 -21.81
C ALA A 21 40.93 21.77 -20.36
N PRO A 22 40.29 22.36 -19.32
CA PRO A 22 40.66 22.16 -17.92
C PRO A 22 40.42 20.72 -17.44
N ALA A 23 41.39 20.17 -16.73
CA ALA A 23 41.34 18.83 -16.15
C ALA A 23 40.25 18.73 -15.06
N LEU A 24 39.31 17.82 -15.25
CA LEU A 24 38.39 17.36 -14.20
C LEU A 24 39.21 16.65 -13.09
N PRO A 25 38.88 16.85 -11.80
CA PRO A 25 39.50 16.06 -10.73
C PRO A 25 39.09 14.60 -10.87
N GLY A 26 40.08 13.71 -11.03
CA GLY A 26 39.88 12.28 -11.16
C GLY A 26 39.34 11.65 -9.88
N VAL A 27 38.36 10.77 -10.03
CA VAL A 27 37.88 9.86 -8.99
C VAL A 27 39.04 8.94 -8.58
N PRO A 28 39.32 8.74 -7.28
CA PRO A 28 40.35 7.79 -6.86
C PRO A 28 40.00 6.37 -7.32
N GLU A 29 40.94 5.70 -7.97
CA GLU A 29 40.84 4.28 -8.26
C GLU A 29 40.83 3.51 -6.93
N ALA A 30 39.76 2.76 -6.67
CA ALA A 30 39.70 1.78 -5.60
C ALA A 30 40.29 0.47 -6.14
N ASP A 31 41.38 0.01 -5.52
CA ASP A 31 41.97 -1.29 -5.75
C ASP A 31 40.93 -2.38 -5.44
N VAL A 32 40.46 -3.07 -6.48
CA VAL A 32 39.63 -4.26 -6.36
C VAL A 32 40.55 -5.46 -6.14
N ASP A 33 41.02 -5.62 -4.91
CA ASP A 33 41.51 -6.92 -4.45
C ASP A 33 40.28 -7.74 -4.03
N GLY A 34 40.00 -8.77 -4.82
CA GLY A 34 38.90 -9.69 -4.57
C GLY A 34 39.14 -10.56 -3.34
N ASP A 35 38.13 -10.60 -2.48
CA ASP A 35 37.77 -11.77 -1.69
C ASP A 35 36.24 -11.72 -1.52
N GLU A 36 35.56 -12.79 -1.95
CA GLU A 36 34.15 -13.04 -1.68
C GLU A 36 33.93 -13.15 -0.18
N GLU A 37 33.44 -12.10 0.49
CA GLU A 37 32.93 -12.22 1.86
C GLU A 37 31.59 -12.95 1.85
N SER A 38 31.67 -14.28 1.80
CA SER A 38 30.57 -15.17 2.15
C SER A 38 30.17 -15.00 3.62
N VAL A 39 28.87 -14.75 3.85
CA VAL A 39 28.26 -14.66 5.17
C VAL A 39 28.43 -15.99 5.93
N PRO A 40 28.88 -16.00 7.20
CA PRO A 40 29.07 -17.25 7.92
C PRO A 40 27.72 -17.87 8.32
N THR A 41 27.53 -19.13 7.95
CA THR A 41 26.36 -19.92 8.35
C THR A 41 26.37 -20.19 9.87
N ALA A 42 25.28 -19.84 10.54
CA ALA A 42 25.08 -20.19 11.95
C ALA A 42 24.86 -21.70 12.11
N SER A 43 25.73 -22.35 12.89
CA SER A 43 25.61 -23.77 13.21
C SER A 43 24.57 -23.98 14.33
N GLY A 44 23.47 -24.67 14.05
CA GLY A 44 22.52 -25.07 15.10
C GLY A 44 21.09 -25.41 14.67
N ALA A 45 20.64 -25.05 13.47
CA ALA A 45 19.27 -25.34 13.04
C ALA A 45 19.12 -26.79 12.55
N ARG A 46 18.21 -27.55 13.17
CA ARG A 46 17.84 -28.90 12.72
C ARG A 46 16.94 -28.78 11.48
N ILE A 47 17.48 -29.14 10.32
CA ILE A 47 16.71 -29.28 9.08
C ILE A 47 16.43 -30.77 8.87
N HIS A 48 15.18 -31.19 9.10
CA HIS A 48 14.49 -32.25 8.35
C HIS A 48 13.08 -32.47 8.90
N ARG A 49 12.07 -32.19 8.06
CA ARG A 49 10.80 -32.92 8.06
C ARG A 49 10.65 -33.53 6.66
N PRO A 50 10.48 -34.84 6.51
CA PRO A 50 10.42 -35.47 5.20
C PRO A 50 9.07 -35.25 4.51
N ASP A 51 9.13 -35.01 3.20
CA ASP A 51 8.01 -34.96 2.26
C ASP A 51 7.29 -36.32 2.20
N SER A 52 6.14 -36.46 2.86
CA SER A 52 5.07 -37.39 2.48
C SER A 52 3.95 -37.45 3.52
N GLU A 53 3.21 -36.36 3.74
CA GLU A 53 1.86 -36.44 4.33
C GLU A 53 0.95 -35.39 3.68
N HIS A 54 0.32 -35.76 2.56
CA HIS A 54 -0.91 -35.11 2.10
C HIS A 54 -2.08 -35.79 2.82
N GLY A 55 -2.75 -35.06 3.70
CA GLY A 55 -3.95 -35.54 4.39
C GLY A 55 -4.76 -34.40 4.99
N THR A 56 -5.91 -34.11 4.40
CA THR A 56 -6.96 -33.23 4.93
C THR A 56 -7.43 -33.70 6.31
N ILE A 57 -7.54 -32.74 7.26
CA ILE A 57 -8.19 -32.95 8.56
C ILE A 57 -9.71 -33.10 8.32
N PRO A 58 -10.36 -34.18 8.77
CA PRO A 58 -11.82 -34.28 8.71
C PRO A 58 -12.47 -33.30 9.69
N ALA A 59 -13.40 -32.50 9.18
CA ALA A 59 -14.34 -31.73 9.99
C ALA A 59 -15.30 -32.70 10.69
N ASP A 60 -15.01 -33.04 11.95
CA ASP A 60 -15.96 -33.53 12.96
C ASP A 60 -15.20 -33.73 14.28
N GLY A 61 -15.18 -32.73 15.16
CA GLY A 61 -14.50 -32.87 16.44
C GLY A 61 -14.30 -31.60 17.26
N VAL A 62 -15.37 -30.81 17.49
CA VAL A 62 -15.35 -29.76 18.53
C VAL A 62 -16.50 -30.00 19.50
N GLY A 63 -16.14 -30.42 20.72
CA GLY A 63 -17.01 -30.50 21.89
C GLY A 63 -16.11 -30.43 23.14
N PRO A 64 -16.53 -29.75 24.22
CA PRO A 64 -15.62 -29.29 25.26
C PRO A 64 -15.11 -30.44 26.14
N GLY A 65 -13.80 -30.42 26.41
CA GLY A 65 -13.10 -31.41 27.22
C GLY A 65 -13.39 -31.28 28.71
N ALA A 66 -13.51 -32.43 29.38
CA ALA A 66 -13.36 -32.58 30.82
C ALA A 66 -12.38 -33.73 31.11
N GLU A 67 -11.74 -33.62 32.26
CA GLU A 67 -10.50 -34.25 32.72
C GLU A 67 -10.43 -35.80 32.71
N ALA A 68 -9.20 -36.32 32.70
CA ALA A 68 -8.74 -37.72 32.65
C ALA A 68 -9.02 -38.53 33.96
N PRO A 69 -8.53 -39.79 34.19
CA PRO A 69 -7.73 -40.71 33.36
C PRO A 69 -8.09 -42.23 33.46
N GLU A 70 -7.26 -43.05 32.79
CA GLU A 70 -6.88 -44.46 33.06
C GLU A 70 -7.54 -45.66 32.33
N SER A 71 -6.64 -46.36 31.63
CA SER A 71 -6.46 -47.83 31.56
C SER A 71 -6.94 -48.61 30.33
N ALA A 72 -5.92 -49.19 29.68
CA ALA A 72 -5.83 -50.58 29.22
C ALA A 72 -6.66 -51.06 28.00
N ALA A 73 -5.87 -51.38 26.98
CA ALA A 73 -5.79 -52.70 26.35
C ALA A 73 -6.77 -53.05 25.20
N GLN A 74 -6.11 -53.31 24.07
CA GLN A 74 -6.26 -54.47 23.18
C GLN A 74 -7.32 -54.45 22.06
N SER A 75 -6.73 -54.54 20.86
CA SER A 75 -6.97 -55.55 19.84
C SER A 75 -8.04 -55.32 18.77
N SER A 76 -7.50 -55.20 17.56
CA SER A 76 -7.83 -55.97 16.35
C SER A 76 -9.21 -55.82 15.70
N ALA A 77 -9.09 -55.29 14.48
CA ALA A 77 -9.50 -55.93 13.23
C ALA A 77 -10.97 -55.95 12.84
N SER A 78 -11.17 -55.36 11.65
CA SER A 78 -11.74 -55.98 10.45
C SER A 78 -13.15 -55.57 10.00
N THR A 79 -13.17 -55.27 8.70
CA THR A 79 -14.23 -55.53 7.70
C THR A 79 -15.50 -54.68 7.69
N ALA A 80 -15.47 -53.70 6.78
CA ALA A 80 -16.32 -53.59 5.59
C ALA A 80 -17.71 -54.29 5.61
N SER A 81 -18.78 -53.53 5.36
CA SER A 81 -19.49 -53.49 4.07
C SER A 81 -20.87 -52.80 4.21
N ARG A 82 -21.18 -51.94 3.22
CA ARG A 82 -22.47 -51.69 2.51
C ARG A 82 -23.76 -52.18 3.23
N ASP A 83 -24.85 -51.43 3.28
CA ASP A 83 -25.63 -51.01 2.10
C ASP A 83 -26.93 -50.27 2.54
N SER A 84 -27.43 -49.43 1.63
CA SER A 84 -28.85 -49.15 1.31
C SER A 84 -29.83 -48.41 2.26
N SER A 85 -30.42 -47.36 1.64
CA SER A 85 -31.85 -47.01 1.54
C SER A 85 -32.60 -46.28 2.69
N GLU A 86 -32.83 -44.98 2.44
CA GLU A 86 -34.13 -44.26 2.35
C GLU A 86 -35.11 -44.14 3.56
N PRO A 87 -35.96 -43.07 3.56
CA PRO A 87 -36.19 -42.22 4.72
C PRO A 87 -37.55 -42.45 5.38
N ARG A 88 -37.69 -42.04 6.65
CA ARG A 88 -39.00 -41.81 7.28
C ARG A 88 -38.98 -40.65 8.26
N SER A 89 -39.96 -39.78 8.03
CA SER A 89 -40.57 -38.83 8.96
C SER A 89 -41.11 -39.53 10.21
N ASP A 90 -41.16 -38.78 11.31
CA ASP A 90 -42.27 -38.65 12.29
C ASP A 90 -41.69 -37.84 13.46
N ASP A 91 -42.06 -36.57 13.64
CA ASP A 91 -43.18 -36.07 14.47
C ASP A 91 -42.97 -36.23 16.00
N VAL A 92 -43.67 -35.37 16.76
CA VAL A 92 -43.90 -35.39 18.24
C VAL A 92 -42.91 -34.53 19.08
N PRO A 93 -43.35 -33.78 20.13
CA PRO A 93 -44.38 -32.74 20.21
C PRO A 93 -43.98 -31.54 21.14
N ALA A 94 -44.83 -30.52 21.21
CA ALA A 94 -44.77 -29.46 22.22
C ALA A 94 -45.07 -29.96 23.65
N SER A 95 -44.41 -29.38 24.66
CA SER A 95 -44.87 -29.43 26.06
C SER A 95 -44.88 -28.03 26.68
N GLU A 96 -46.04 -27.65 27.18
CA GLU A 96 -46.33 -26.38 27.85
C GLU A 96 -45.70 -26.28 29.25
N THR A 97 -45.02 -25.14 29.47
CA THR A 97 -44.99 -24.27 30.66
C THR A 97 -45.29 -24.84 32.06
N ARG A 98 -44.32 -24.63 32.96
CA ARG A 98 -44.57 -23.99 34.27
C ARG A 98 -43.45 -23.02 34.64
N GLY A 99 -43.85 -21.78 34.93
CA GLY A 99 -42.99 -20.61 35.03
C GLY A 99 -42.09 -20.50 36.26
N SER A 100 -41.09 -19.66 36.08
CA SER A 100 -40.44 -18.88 37.14
C SER A 100 -40.24 -17.47 36.56
N THR A 101 -41.02 -16.53 37.07
CA THR A 101 -40.91 -15.10 36.79
C THR A 101 -39.67 -14.53 37.46
N SER A 102 -38.56 -14.37 36.73
CA SER A 102 -37.60 -13.30 37.00
C SER A 102 -37.99 -12.13 36.11
N GLY A 103 -38.33 -11.00 36.73
CA GLY A 103 -38.79 -9.82 36.03
C GLY A 103 -37.66 -9.22 35.20
N LEU A 104 -37.70 -9.44 33.89
CA LEU A 104 -37.05 -8.58 32.92
C LEU A 104 -37.80 -7.25 32.95
N ARG A 105 -37.16 -6.22 33.50
CA ARG A 105 -37.61 -4.84 33.37
C ARG A 105 -36.90 -4.26 32.14
N SER A 106 -37.68 -3.80 31.17
CA SER A 106 -37.17 -3.01 30.05
C SER A 106 -36.66 -1.65 30.57
N ASP A 107 -35.49 -1.26 30.12
CA ASP A 107 -34.77 -0.02 30.37
C ASP A 107 -35.39 1.15 29.60
N GLY A 108 -36.61 1.56 29.98
CA GLY A 108 -37.05 2.94 29.75
C GLY A 108 -37.31 3.41 28.31
N GLY A 109 -37.20 2.57 27.29
CA GLY A 109 -37.68 2.89 25.93
C GLY A 109 -39.22 2.86 25.85
N ALA A 110 -39.83 3.86 25.20
CA ALA A 110 -41.26 3.87 24.95
C ALA A 110 -41.69 2.56 24.25
N ARG A 111 -42.72 1.91 24.79
CA ARG A 111 -43.26 0.67 24.23
C ARG A 111 -43.60 0.89 22.74
N PRO A 112 -43.06 0.11 21.79
CA PRO A 112 -43.44 0.21 20.39
C PRO A 112 -44.97 0.07 20.29
N ALA A 113 -45.64 1.06 19.70
CA ALA A 113 -47.11 1.14 19.71
C ALA A 113 -47.79 -0.03 18.98
N ASN A 114 -47.04 -0.77 18.18
CA ASN A 114 -47.48 -1.84 17.29
C ASN A 114 -47.09 -3.25 17.77
N VAL A 115 -46.63 -3.41 19.02
CA VAL A 115 -46.30 -4.73 19.59
C VAL A 115 -47.21 -5.00 20.78
N ASP A 116 -47.90 -6.14 20.75
CA ASP A 116 -48.81 -6.53 21.82
C ASP A 116 -48.08 -7.00 23.08
N ALA A 117 -48.85 -7.44 24.09
CA ALA A 117 -48.30 -7.87 25.37
C ALA A 117 -47.52 -9.19 25.31
N ASP A 118 -47.68 -9.96 24.23
CA ASP A 118 -47.03 -11.25 24.03
C ASP A 118 -45.83 -11.14 23.08
N GLY A 119 -45.47 -9.92 22.65
CA GLY A 119 -44.36 -9.65 21.75
C GLY A 119 -44.70 -9.86 20.27
N THR A 120 -45.99 -9.98 19.94
CA THR A 120 -46.42 -10.17 18.56
C THR A 120 -46.61 -8.82 17.89
N LEU A 121 -46.03 -8.66 16.70
CA LEU A 121 -46.25 -7.50 15.85
C LEU A 121 -47.70 -7.48 15.35
N GLY A 122 -48.41 -6.39 15.60
CA GLY A 122 -49.71 -6.12 14.98
C GLY A 122 -49.56 -5.72 13.51
N ASP A 123 -50.69 -5.50 12.83
CA ASP A 123 -50.70 -5.06 11.43
C ASP A 123 -49.92 -3.73 11.27
N VAL A 124 -48.91 -3.74 10.41
CA VAL A 124 -48.04 -2.60 10.15
C VAL A 124 -48.55 -1.85 8.92
N GLU A 125 -49.06 -0.64 9.11
CA GLU A 125 -49.33 0.28 8.01
C GLU A 125 -48.13 1.21 7.83
N PHE A 126 -47.41 1.05 6.71
CA PHE A 126 -46.38 1.98 6.32
C PHE A 126 -47.02 3.22 5.70
N THR A 127 -46.63 4.40 6.19
CA THR A 127 -47.01 5.65 5.54
C THR A 127 -46.14 5.80 4.29
N GLU A 128 -46.73 5.93 3.11
CA GLU A 128 -45.96 6.19 1.89
C GLU A 128 -45.17 7.51 2.04
N PRO A 129 -43.84 7.50 1.80
CA PRO A 129 -43.04 8.71 1.93
C PRO A 129 -43.47 9.76 0.91
N ALA A 130 -43.49 11.02 1.36
CA ALA A 130 -43.85 12.15 0.50
C ALA A 130 -42.83 12.30 -0.64
N LYS A 131 -43.27 12.21 -1.89
CA LYS A 131 -42.38 12.36 -3.05
C LYS A 131 -41.75 13.76 -3.09
N GLY A 132 -40.43 13.81 -3.14
CA GLY A 132 -39.65 15.03 -3.36
C GLY A 132 -39.48 15.90 -2.11
N VAL A 133 -39.68 15.35 -0.92
CA VAL A 133 -39.45 16.05 0.35
C VAL A 133 -38.66 15.12 1.28
N SER A 134 -37.44 15.52 1.65
CA SER A 134 -36.69 14.87 2.73
C SER A 134 -37.46 15.04 4.03
N GLN A 135 -37.58 13.97 4.83
CA GLN A 135 -37.99 14.15 6.22
C GLN A 135 -36.76 14.59 7.00
N ASP A 136 -36.62 15.90 7.18
CA ASP A 136 -35.64 16.42 8.14
C ASP A 136 -36.05 15.99 9.54
N VAL A 137 -35.28 15.06 10.11
CA VAL A 137 -35.48 14.60 11.48
C VAL A 137 -34.92 15.62 12.49
N ASP A 138 -34.06 16.54 12.04
CA ASP A 138 -33.71 17.78 12.74
C ASP A 138 -33.03 18.79 11.79
N SER A 139 -32.99 20.07 12.17
CA SER A 139 -32.40 21.16 11.36
C SER A 139 -30.90 21.40 11.58
N GLY A 140 -30.19 20.41 12.13
CA GLY A 140 -28.75 20.46 12.40
C GLY A 140 -27.91 20.14 11.16
N ALA A 141 -26.60 20.38 11.26
CA ALA A 141 -25.68 19.95 10.22
C ALA A 141 -25.58 18.40 10.21
N PRO A 142 -25.32 17.74 9.07
CA PRO A 142 -25.31 16.27 8.98
C PRO A 142 -24.29 15.59 9.90
N ASP A 143 -23.25 16.31 10.29
CA ASP A 143 -22.18 15.96 11.21
C ASP A 143 -22.55 16.17 12.70
N GLU A 144 -23.63 16.90 12.99
CA GLU A 144 -24.12 17.06 14.35
C GLU A 144 -24.90 15.83 14.83
N ARG A 145 -24.36 15.18 15.87
CA ARG A 145 -25.01 14.03 16.51
C ARG A 145 -26.32 14.45 17.18
N VAL A 146 -27.42 13.92 16.67
CA VAL A 146 -28.78 14.18 17.18
C VAL A 146 -29.02 13.48 18.52
N GLY A 147 -29.53 14.21 19.51
CA GLY A 147 -29.98 13.64 20.80
C GLY A 147 -28.92 13.52 21.90
N VAL A 148 -27.75 14.16 21.77
CA VAL A 148 -26.74 14.22 22.84
C VAL A 148 -27.21 15.16 23.97
N PRO A 149 -27.31 14.69 25.24
CA PRO A 149 -27.68 15.56 26.35
C PRO A 149 -26.65 16.69 26.59
N GLU A 150 -27.11 17.90 26.89
CA GLU A 150 -26.22 19.05 27.19
C GLU A 150 -25.20 18.70 28.28
N GLY A 151 -23.90 18.87 27.97
CA GLY A 151 -22.79 18.69 28.90
C GLY A 151 -22.21 17.28 28.99
N VAL A 152 -22.55 16.39 28.06
CA VAL A 152 -21.89 15.09 27.89
C VAL A 152 -20.74 15.26 26.89
N ASP A 153 -19.50 15.22 27.39
CA ASP A 153 -18.33 14.95 26.54
C ASP A 153 -18.39 13.47 26.17
N LEU A 154 -18.69 13.19 24.91
CA LEU A 154 -18.54 11.87 24.32
C LEU A 154 -17.16 11.79 23.69
N ASP A 155 -16.12 11.86 24.52
CA ASP A 155 -14.79 11.40 24.11
C ASP A 155 -14.90 9.92 23.70
N THR A 156 -14.06 9.49 22.74
CA THR A 156 -13.88 8.07 22.44
C THR A 156 -13.69 7.34 23.77
N PRO A 157 -14.57 6.38 24.14
CA PRO A 157 -14.47 5.77 25.45
C PRO A 157 -13.09 5.17 25.62
N GLY A 158 -12.41 5.53 26.72
CA GLY A 158 -11.21 4.82 27.13
C GLY A 158 -11.51 3.32 27.27
N TYR A 159 -10.46 2.50 27.16
CA TYR A 159 -10.56 1.04 27.11
C TYR A 159 -11.14 0.36 28.37
N GLU A 160 -11.60 1.12 29.38
CA GLU A 160 -12.38 0.60 30.52
C GLU A 160 -13.55 -0.26 30.03
N ILE A 161 -14.27 0.18 28.99
CA ILE A 161 -15.39 -0.58 28.41
C ILE A 161 -14.95 -1.98 27.95
N ARG A 162 -13.77 -2.12 27.35
CA ARG A 162 -13.24 -3.41 26.90
C ARG A 162 -12.89 -4.31 28.08
N SER A 163 -12.24 -3.75 29.10
CA SER A 163 -11.90 -4.47 30.33
C SER A 163 -13.15 -4.94 31.08
N GLU A 164 -14.26 -4.22 30.93
CA GLU A 164 -15.57 -4.57 31.50
C GLU A 164 -16.37 -5.55 30.63
N MET A 165 -16.13 -5.60 29.31
CA MET A 165 -16.95 -6.35 28.35
C MET A 165 -16.46 -7.78 28.04
N ASN A 166 -15.22 -8.16 28.36
CA ASN A 166 -14.73 -9.51 28.08
C ASN A 166 -14.05 -10.17 29.28
N ASP A 167 -14.62 -11.27 29.75
CA ASP A 167 -14.01 -12.21 30.72
C ASP A 167 -12.86 -13.06 30.10
N ILE A 168 -12.23 -12.59 29.02
CA ILE A 168 -11.23 -13.33 28.24
C ILE A 168 -9.84 -12.79 28.57
N GLU A 169 -8.98 -13.63 29.14
CA GLU A 169 -7.54 -13.37 29.24
C GLU A 169 -6.96 -13.21 27.83
N THR A 170 -6.43 -12.02 27.54
CA THR A 170 -5.82 -11.70 26.24
C THR A 170 -4.39 -12.24 26.23
N PRO A 171 -3.91 -12.84 25.13
CA PRO A 171 -2.52 -13.25 25.03
C PRO A 171 -1.57 -12.05 25.20
N ASP A 172 -0.49 -12.23 25.97
CA ASP A 172 0.50 -11.19 26.25
C ASP A 172 1.23 -10.67 24.98
N GLU A 173 1.19 -11.44 23.88
CA GLU A 173 1.86 -11.15 22.59
C GLU A 173 0.90 -10.57 21.54
N LYS A 174 -0.34 -10.21 21.92
CA LYS A 174 -1.34 -9.75 20.95
C LYS A 174 -1.07 -8.30 20.53
N THR A 175 -0.82 -8.11 19.23
CA THR A 175 -0.60 -6.78 18.62
C THR A 175 -1.93 -6.11 18.21
N TRP A 176 -2.11 -4.87 18.66
CA TRP A 176 -3.21 -3.98 18.34
C TRP A 176 -2.76 -2.87 17.40
N PHE A 177 -3.70 -1.98 17.08
CA PHE A 177 -3.33 -0.74 16.40
C PHE A 177 -2.41 0.14 17.27
N MET A 178 -2.53 0.11 18.60
CA MET A 178 -1.71 0.89 19.54
C MET A 178 -0.21 0.63 19.37
N GLU A 179 0.17 -0.62 19.10
CA GLU A 179 1.55 -0.98 18.79
C GLU A 179 2.04 -0.32 17.50
N LEU A 180 1.21 -0.29 16.46
CA LEU A 180 1.52 0.41 15.22
C LEU A 180 1.59 1.93 15.45
N ASP A 181 0.65 2.47 16.21
CA ASP A 181 0.53 3.88 16.54
C ASP A 181 1.81 4.38 17.24
N GLU A 182 2.15 3.76 18.38
CA GLU A 182 3.34 4.09 19.17
C GLU A 182 4.63 3.93 18.35
N ALA A 183 4.81 2.78 17.68
CA ALA A 183 6.11 2.44 17.06
C ALA A 183 6.33 3.04 15.67
N VAL A 184 5.26 3.49 14.99
CA VAL A 184 5.36 4.00 13.62
C VAL A 184 4.77 5.40 13.47
N ILE A 185 3.58 5.67 14.02
CA ILE A 185 2.88 6.93 13.79
C ILE A 185 3.43 8.01 14.73
N ASP A 186 3.38 7.77 16.04
CA ASP A 186 3.88 8.69 17.07
C ASP A 186 5.40 8.88 16.99
N ASP A 187 6.13 7.83 16.57
CA ASP A 187 7.58 7.91 16.33
C ASP A 187 7.93 8.64 15.00
N GLY A 188 6.93 9.13 14.25
CA GLY A 188 7.13 9.92 13.03
C GLY A 188 7.65 9.12 11.83
N ARG A 189 7.54 7.79 11.88
CA ARG A 189 8.02 6.87 10.85
C ARG A 189 6.96 6.52 9.81
N CYS A 190 5.71 6.96 9.99
CA CYS A 190 4.66 6.76 9.00
C CYS A 190 5.04 7.38 7.64
N ILE A 191 4.85 6.60 6.57
CA ILE A 191 5.12 7.01 5.18
C ILE A 191 3.83 7.24 4.37
N GLN A 192 2.68 7.32 5.05
CA GLN A 192 1.39 7.67 4.46
C GLN A 192 0.98 6.83 3.23
N CYS A 193 1.31 5.52 3.19
CA CYS A 193 0.92 4.63 2.09
C CYS A 193 -0.51 4.07 2.19
N GLY A 194 -1.11 4.09 3.38
CA GLY A 194 -2.48 3.61 3.60
C GLY A 194 -2.63 2.08 3.75
N THR A 195 -1.55 1.29 3.72
CA THR A 195 -1.66 -0.19 3.79
C THR A 195 -2.40 -0.66 5.04
N CYS A 196 -2.19 -0.02 6.19
CA CYS A 196 -2.84 -0.38 7.44
C CYS A 196 -4.37 -0.18 7.41
N VAL A 197 -4.85 0.82 6.66
CA VAL A 197 -6.28 1.08 6.45
C VAL A 197 -6.88 -0.07 5.65
N SER A 198 -6.27 -0.38 4.49
CA SER A 198 -6.70 -1.49 3.62
C SER A 198 -6.68 -2.85 4.32
N ALA A 199 -5.65 -3.10 5.12
CA ALA A 199 -5.45 -4.36 5.84
C ALA A 199 -6.45 -4.58 6.99
N CYS A 200 -7.19 -3.55 7.41
CA CYS A 200 -8.05 -3.65 8.59
C CYS A 200 -9.36 -4.41 8.28
N PRO A 201 -9.57 -5.63 8.82
CA PRO A 201 -10.74 -6.43 8.49
C PRO A 201 -12.02 -5.92 9.17
N SER A 202 -11.87 -5.13 10.25
CA SER A 202 -13.00 -4.53 10.96
C SER A 202 -13.26 -3.08 10.53
N ASP A 203 -12.64 -2.62 9.45
CA ASP A 203 -12.78 -1.24 8.93
C ASP A 203 -12.69 -0.20 10.06
N SER A 204 -11.68 -0.38 10.93
CA SER A 204 -11.55 0.36 12.19
C SER A 204 -10.50 1.45 12.15
N ILE A 205 -9.67 1.47 11.10
CA ILE A 205 -8.63 2.47 10.88
C ILE A 205 -9.13 3.36 9.74
N GLY A 206 -9.18 4.66 9.98
CA GLY A 206 -9.47 5.69 8.98
C GLY A 206 -8.31 6.68 8.89
N VAL A 207 -8.53 7.80 8.21
CA VAL A 207 -7.53 8.87 8.04
C VAL A 207 -7.87 10.06 8.94
N GLY A 208 -6.85 10.55 9.65
CA GLY A 208 -6.88 11.71 10.51
C GLY A 208 -6.89 13.03 9.77
N ASP A 209 -7.17 14.11 10.51
CA ASP A 209 -7.17 15.47 9.95
C ASP A 209 -5.71 15.93 9.69
N ASP A 210 -4.76 15.23 10.32
CA ASP A 210 -3.31 15.30 10.13
C ASP A 210 -2.79 14.39 9.00
N ASP A 211 -3.70 13.78 8.23
CA ASP A 211 -3.40 12.82 7.16
C ASP A 211 -2.59 11.60 7.66
N LEU A 212 -2.82 11.17 8.91
CA LEU A 212 -2.25 9.96 9.49
C LEU A 212 -3.33 8.91 9.78
N PRO A 213 -3.00 7.61 9.75
CA PRO A 213 -3.96 6.58 10.13
C PRO A 213 -4.42 6.78 11.59
N LYS A 214 -5.72 6.74 11.84
CA LYS A 214 -6.31 6.83 13.19
C LYS A 214 -7.40 5.78 13.41
N LEU A 215 -7.61 5.35 14.64
CA LEU A 215 -8.79 4.53 14.96
C LEU A 215 -10.07 5.35 14.85
N VAL A 216 -11.00 4.86 14.04
CA VAL A 216 -12.36 5.39 13.89
C VAL A 216 -13.43 4.43 14.40
N LYS A 217 -13.07 3.15 14.62
CA LYS A 217 -13.91 2.13 15.27
C LYS A 217 -13.07 1.26 16.21
N MET A 218 -13.71 0.29 16.87
CA MET A 218 -13.05 -0.58 17.85
C MET A 218 -12.07 -1.57 17.20
N CYS A 219 -10.80 -1.52 17.62
CA CYS A 219 -9.78 -2.46 17.18
C CYS A 219 -10.00 -3.88 17.75
N THR A 220 -9.93 -4.89 16.88
CA THR A 220 -10.04 -6.32 17.25
C THR A 220 -8.70 -6.96 17.65
N GLY A 221 -7.58 -6.29 17.36
CA GLY A 221 -6.21 -6.73 17.65
C GLY A 221 -5.78 -7.90 16.78
N CYS A 222 -6.08 -7.83 15.50
CA CYS A 222 -5.76 -8.89 14.54
C CYS A 222 -4.32 -8.84 14.01
N SER A 223 -3.46 -7.94 14.51
CA SER A 223 -2.09 -7.64 14.05
C SER A 223 -1.89 -7.20 12.60
N LEU A 224 -2.89 -7.31 11.71
CA LEU A 224 -2.68 -7.07 10.27
C LEU A 224 -2.14 -5.66 9.94
N CYS A 225 -2.60 -4.61 10.63
CA CYS A 225 -2.08 -3.26 10.41
C CYS A 225 -0.58 -3.14 10.73
N TRP A 226 -0.10 -3.93 11.69
CA TRP A 226 1.33 -4.05 12.00
C TRP A 226 2.06 -4.87 10.94
N ASP A 227 1.56 -6.08 10.66
CA ASP A 227 2.21 -7.06 9.78
C ASP A 227 2.43 -6.52 8.36
N PHE A 228 1.49 -5.72 7.85
CA PHE A 228 1.56 -5.15 6.51
C PHE A 228 2.14 -3.73 6.44
N CYS A 229 2.52 -3.12 7.58
CA CYS A 229 3.16 -1.80 7.55
C CYS A 229 4.64 -1.92 7.13
N PRO A 230 5.09 -1.26 6.03
CA PRO A 230 6.49 -1.29 5.59
C PRO A 230 7.51 -0.76 6.61
N ARG A 231 7.04 0.01 7.60
CA ARG A 231 7.85 0.59 8.69
C ARG A 231 7.66 -0.15 10.02
N GLY A 232 6.66 -1.02 10.09
CA GLY A 232 6.38 -1.89 11.23
C GLY A 232 6.82 -3.31 10.95
N GLY A 233 5.85 -4.21 10.80
CA GLY A 233 6.07 -5.65 10.68
C GLY A 233 6.52 -6.13 9.31
N LEU A 234 6.28 -5.40 8.22
CA LEU A 234 6.57 -5.91 6.88
C LEU A 234 8.06 -5.76 6.52
N ARG A 235 8.72 -6.89 6.24
CA ARG A 235 10.01 -6.89 5.51
C ARG A 235 9.73 -6.67 4.03
N TYR A 236 9.66 -5.41 3.63
CA TYR A 236 9.46 -5.05 2.23
C TYR A 236 10.55 -5.64 1.32
N GLU A 237 11.79 -5.79 1.81
CA GLU A 237 12.87 -6.41 1.05
C GLU A 237 12.63 -7.90 0.73
N ARG A 238 11.83 -8.59 1.56
CA ARG A 238 11.39 -9.96 1.28
C ARG A 238 10.37 -9.98 0.14
N GLN A 239 9.55 -8.93 0.00
CA GLN A 239 8.54 -8.82 -1.06
C GLN A 239 9.15 -8.82 -2.45
N TRP A 240 10.34 -8.23 -2.60
CA TRP A 240 11.04 -8.16 -3.88
C TRP A 240 11.37 -9.55 -4.41
N LYS A 241 11.79 -10.47 -3.52
CA LYS A 241 12.08 -11.88 -3.86
C LYS A 241 10.82 -12.66 -4.17
N ILE A 242 9.74 -12.42 -3.42
CA ILE A 242 8.44 -13.06 -3.66
C ILE A 242 7.90 -12.68 -5.04
N THR A 243 8.04 -11.41 -5.42
CA THR A 243 7.46 -10.87 -6.65
C THR A 243 8.33 -11.15 -7.88
N GLY A 244 9.66 -10.96 -7.78
CA GLY A 244 10.58 -11.00 -8.93
C GLY A 244 11.66 -12.09 -8.87
N GLY A 245 11.66 -12.97 -7.86
CA GLY A 245 12.65 -14.04 -7.72
C GLY A 245 13.95 -13.63 -7.02
N ASP A 246 14.89 -14.57 -6.92
CA ASP A 246 16.08 -14.42 -6.06
C ASP A 246 17.01 -13.26 -6.45
N ASP A 247 17.11 -12.95 -7.73
CA ASP A 247 18.02 -11.92 -8.26
C ASP A 247 17.43 -10.50 -8.19
N ASN A 248 16.12 -10.36 -7.88
CA ASN A 248 15.38 -9.09 -7.83
C ASN A 248 15.69 -8.20 -6.60
N VAL A 249 16.87 -8.37 -6.00
CA VAL A 249 17.33 -7.62 -4.81
C VAL A 249 18.60 -6.80 -5.08
N SER A 250 19.16 -6.89 -6.28
CA SER A 250 20.43 -6.26 -6.66
C SER A 250 20.25 -5.22 -7.79
N GLY A 251 21.16 -4.24 -7.89
CA GLY A 251 21.11 -3.22 -8.94
C GLY A 251 19.75 -2.51 -9.00
N ALA A 252 19.18 -2.34 -10.19
CA ALA A 252 17.80 -1.86 -10.41
C ALA A 252 16.74 -3.01 -10.49
N GLY A 253 17.15 -4.23 -10.14
CA GLY A 253 16.34 -5.45 -10.20
C GLY A 253 16.67 -6.29 -11.42
N ASP A 254 15.84 -7.31 -11.66
CA ASP A 254 15.95 -8.19 -12.84
C ASP A 254 14.78 -7.94 -13.79
N PRO A 255 14.78 -6.82 -14.55
CA PRO A 255 13.69 -6.50 -15.47
C PRO A 255 13.73 -7.36 -16.73
N ILE A 256 12.57 -7.53 -17.35
CA ILE A 256 12.42 -8.15 -18.67
C ILE A 256 13.03 -7.25 -19.75
N THR A 257 12.75 -5.95 -19.69
CA THR A 257 13.25 -4.94 -20.65
C THR A 257 13.18 -3.53 -20.08
N GLU A 258 13.95 -2.61 -20.66
CA GLU A 258 14.12 -1.23 -20.19
C GLU A 258 14.18 -0.27 -21.39
N PHE A 259 13.46 0.85 -21.32
CA PHE A 259 13.36 1.83 -22.41
C PHE A 259 13.40 3.27 -21.90
N SER A 260 13.66 4.19 -22.82
CA SER A 260 13.37 5.61 -22.69
C SER A 260 12.20 5.91 -23.61
N ALA A 261 11.11 6.48 -23.09
CA ALA A 261 9.87 6.63 -23.83
C ALA A 261 9.13 7.93 -23.52
N LYS A 262 8.37 8.41 -24.49
CA LYS A 262 7.38 9.48 -24.32
C LYS A 262 6.16 9.23 -25.19
N VAL A 263 5.04 9.81 -24.80
CA VAL A 263 3.83 9.87 -25.63
C VAL A 263 4.00 10.99 -26.66
N ASP A 264 3.71 10.72 -27.93
CA ASP A 264 3.71 11.75 -28.99
C ASP A 264 2.29 12.32 -29.15
N ASP A 265 1.90 13.21 -28.23
CA ASP A 265 0.57 13.84 -28.20
C ASP A 265 0.62 15.26 -27.60
N ASP A 266 -0.30 16.14 -28.02
CA ASP A 266 -0.30 17.58 -27.74
C ASP A 266 -0.48 17.89 -26.23
N TRP A 267 -1.06 16.99 -25.44
CA TRP A 267 -1.26 17.21 -24.00
C TRP A 267 0.01 16.98 -23.17
N THR A 268 1.05 16.34 -23.74
CA THR A 268 2.29 16.02 -23.03
C THR A 268 3.09 17.25 -22.59
N ASP A 269 2.85 18.41 -23.20
CA ASP A 269 3.35 19.71 -22.73
C ASP A 269 2.98 20.00 -21.26
N GLY A 270 1.90 19.39 -20.75
CA GLY A 270 1.45 19.48 -19.36
C GLY A 270 1.89 18.33 -18.45
N ALA A 271 2.56 17.29 -18.97
CA ALA A 271 3.02 16.17 -18.17
C ALA A 271 4.29 16.52 -17.35
N GLN A 272 4.60 15.70 -16.34
CA GLN A 272 5.84 15.88 -15.57
C GLN A 272 7.08 15.66 -16.46
N ASP A 273 7.09 14.49 -17.13
CA ASP A 273 8.14 13.98 -18.01
C ASP A 273 7.52 13.55 -19.36
N GLY A 274 7.79 12.33 -19.85
CA GLY A 274 7.30 11.83 -21.13
C GLY A 274 5.83 11.40 -21.18
N GLY A 275 5.04 11.61 -20.12
CA GLY A 275 3.61 11.25 -20.09
C GLY A 275 3.31 9.75 -20.17
N VAL A 276 4.31 8.89 -19.95
CA VAL A 276 4.21 7.43 -20.19
C VAL A 276 3.17 6.76 -19.30
N VAL A 277 3.07 7.13 -18.02
CA VAL A 277 2.09 6.54 -17.08
C VAL A 277 0.67 6.76 -17.60
N THR A 278 0.31 8.02 -17.89
CA THR A 278 -0.99 8.38 -18.47
C THR A 278 -1.22 7.68 -19.81
N GLY A 279 -0.20 7.57 -20.67
CA GLY A 279 -0.29 6.84 -21.95
C GLY A 279 -0.62 5.35 -21.78
N ILE A 280 0.04 4.67 -20.85
CA ILE A 280 -0.22 3.26 -20.53
C ILE A 280 -1.65 3.11 -20.00
N LEU A 281 -2.04 3.90 -19.01
CA LEU A 281 -3.36 3.80 -18.39
C LEU A 281 -4.49 4.10 -19.39
N ALA A 282 -4.33 5.13 -20.22
CA ALA A 282 -5.31 5.46 -21.25
C ALA A 282 -5.45 4.32 -22.26
N THR A 283 -4.34 3.71 -22.68
CA THR A 283 -4.36 2.57 -23.60
C THR A 283 -5.05 1.36 -22.96
N LEU A 284 -4.78 1.07 -21.69
CA LEU A 284 -5.43 -0.04 -20.96
C LEU A 284 -6.95 0.19 -20.81
N LEU A 285 -7.39 1.42 -20.48
CA LEU A 285 -8.81 1.78 -20.44
C LEU A 285 -9.48 1.64 -21.82
N GLU A 286 -8.86 2.19 -22.87
CA GLU A 286 -9.37 2.14 -24.25
C GLU A 286 -9.45 0.70 -24.79
N ALA A 287 -8.51 -0.16 -24.39
CA ALA A 287 -8.50 -1.58 -24.72
C ALA A 287 -9.49 -2.41 -23.87
N GLY A 288 -10.03 -1.85 -22.79
CA GLY A 288 -10.90 -2.54 -21.84
C GLY A 288 -10.17 -3.57 -20.97
N GLU A 289 -8.86 -3.40 -20.77
CA GLU A 289 -8.04 -4.23 -19.88
C GLU A 289 -8.23 -3.86 -18.40
N ILE A 290 -8.58 -2.59 -18.14
CA ILE A 290 -8.97 -2.07 -16.83
C ILE A 290 -10.27 -1.26 -16.97
N ASP A 291 -11.03 -1.19 -15.89
CA ASP A 291 -12.23 -0.35 -15.75
C ASP A 291 -11.92 1.00 -15.08
N GLY A 292 -10.79 1.10 -14.38
CA GLY A 292 -10.35 2.31 -13.71
C GLY A 292 -8.88 2.26 -13.32
N ALA A 293 -8.32 3.41 -13.00
CA ALA A 293 -6.97 3.55 -12.47
C ALA A 293 -6.99 4.43 -11.22
N LEU A 294 -6.48 3.93 -10.10
CA LEU A 294 -6.28 4.73 -8.90
C LEU A 294 -4.99 5.53 -9.07
N VAL A 295 -5.15 6.85 -9.15
CA VAL A 295 -4.09 7.85 -9.39
C VAL A 295 -4.16 8.95 -8.33
N ALA A 296 -3.15 9.83 -8.29
CA ALA A 296 -3.21 11.04 -7.50
C ALA A 296 -3.95 12.15 -8.25
N THR A 297 -4.70 12.97 -7.51
CA THR A 297 -5.28 14.24 -7.96
C THR A 297 -4.90 15.35 -7.00
N GLU A 298 -4.98 16.61 -7.43
CA GLU A 298 -4.88 17.75 -6.52
C GLU A 298 -6.22 17.98 -5.82
N SER A 299 -6.19 18.22 -4.51
CA SER A 299 -7.37 18.57 -3.73
C SER A 299 -8.04 19.83 -4.27
N GLU A 300 -9.36 19.82 -4.36
CA GLU A 300 -10.15 21.00 -4.74
C GLU A 300 -10.13 22.10 -3.65
N GLU A 301 -9.85 21.72 -2.40
CA GLU A 301 -9.90 22.61 -1.24
C GLU A 301 -8.51 23.11 -0.82
N GLU A 302 -7.50 22.25 -0.92
CA GLU A 302 -6.13 22.52 -0.45
C GLU A 302 -5.12 22.43 -1.61
N PRO A 303 -4.70 23.57 -2.21
CA PRO A 303 -3.80 23.57 -3.35
C PRO A 303 -2.52 22.79 -3.08
N TRP A 304 -2.07 22.01 -4.07
CA TRP A 304 -0.94 21.08 -4.04
C TRP A 304 -1.05 19.93 -3.03
N LYS A 305 -2.19 19.72 -2.37
CA LYS A 305 -2.43 18.51 -1.58
C LYS A 305 -2.85 17.39 -2.50
N ALA A 306 -2.21 16.24 -2.41
CA ALA A 306 -2.55 15.06 -3.21
C ALA A 306 -3.69 14.29 -2.54
N GLU A 307 -4.68 13.89 -3.32
CA GLU A 307 -5.76 12.99 -2.92
C GLU A 307 -5.83 11.80 -3.87
N SER A 308 -6.42 10.70 -3.41
CA SER A 308 -6.65 9.54 -4.27
C SER A 308 -7.83 9.79 -5.20
N TYR A 309 -7.70 9.45 -6.47
CA TYR A 309 -8.75 9.60 -7.48
C TYR A 309 -8.83 8.37 -8.36
N LEU A 310 -10.04 7.82 -8.51
CA LEU A 310 -10.28 6.80 -9.51
C LEU A 310 -10.58 7.45 -10.88
N ALA A 311 -9.61 7.38 -11.78
CA ALA A 311 -9.74 7.80 -13.17
C ALA A 311 -10.38 6.67 -14.00
N THR A 312 -11.37 7.00 -14.82
CA THR A 312 -12.13 6.04 -15.64
C THR A 312 -12.21 6.41 -17.12
N SER A 313 -11.53 7.50 -17.50
CA SER A 313 -11.46 8.00 -18.86
C SER A 313 -10.06 8.54 -19.18
N ARG A 314 -9.76 8.69 -20.48
CA ARG A 314 -8.51 9.32 -20.92
C ARG A 314 -8.44 10.77 -20.42
N GLU A 315 -9.55 11.48 -20.46
CA GLU A 315 -9.66 12.87 -20.01
C GLU A 315 -9.33 12.98 -18.50
N ASP A 316 -9.90 12.11 -17.67
CA ASP A 316 -9.55 12.02 -16.24
C ASP A 316 -8.03 11.88 -16.05
N LEU A 317 -7.39 11.00 -16.81
CA LEU A 317 -5.95 10.73 -16.66
C LEU A 317 -5.07 11.90 -17.12
N ILE A 318 -5.50 12.66 -18.13
CA ILE A 318 -4.76 13.82 -18.63
C ILE A 318 -4.91 15.00 -17.65
N GLU A 319 -6.11 15.21 -17.11
CA GLU A 319 -6.38 16.27 -16.12
C GLU A 319 -5.59 16.06 -14.82
N ASN A 320 -5.24 14.81 -14.51
CA ASN A 320 -4.46 14.42 -13.32
C ASN A 320 -3.00 14.10 -13.63
N ALA A 321 -2.48 14.50 -14.80
CA ALA A 321 -1.07 14.32 -15.13
C ALA A 321 -0.19 15.34 -14.40
N GLY A 322 0.99 14.89 -13.96
CA GLY A 322 1.95 15.72 -13.22
C GLY A 322 2.34 15.07 -11.90
N THR A 323 3.39 15.60 -11.26
CA THR A 323 3.85 15.10 -9.95
C THR A 323 3.41 16.04 -8.85
N ILE A 324 2.80 15.47 -7.80
CA ILE A 324 2.57 16.12 -6.52
C ILE A 324 3.49 15.43 -5.49
N TYR A 325 4.30 16.21 -4.78
CA TYR A 325 5.34 15.69 -3.87
C TYR A 325 4.83 15.49 -2.43
N ASN A 326 3.61 14.96 -2.27
CA ASN A 326 3.09 14.43 -1.00
C ASN A 326 2.24 13.17 -1.26
N GLN A 327 1.95 12.40 -0.21
CA GLN A 327 1.28 11.10 -0.32
C GLN A 327 -0.24 11.22 -0.27
N THR A 328 -0.93 10.28 -0.93
CA THR A 328 -2.41 10.24 -1.04
C THR A 328 -3.08 9.24 -0.09
N LEU A 329 -2.28 8.47 0.67
CA LEU A 329 -2.75 7.25 1.35
C LEU A 329 -3.47 6.30 0.38
N ALA A 330 -2.91 6.09 -0.83
CA ALA A 330 -3.59 5.42 -1.94
C ALA A 330 -4.27 4.11 -1.55
N LEU A 331 -3.59 3.26 -0.78
CA LEU A 331 -4.12 1.95 -0.40
C LEU A 331 -5.30 2.03 0.58
N GLY A 332 -5.48 3.16 1.28
CA GLY A 332 -6.66 3.40 2.10
C GLY A 332 -7.93 3.72 1.31
N ASN A 333 -7.82 3.91 -0.01
CA ASN A 333 -8.91 4.31 -0.90
C ASN A 333 -9.34 3.20 -1.87
N LEU A 334 -9.14 1.94 -1.49
CA LEU A 334 -9.53 0.76 -2.27
C LEU A 334 -10.92 0.20 -1.91
N ASP A 335 -11.70 0.89 -1.07
CA ASP A 335 -13.13 0.58 -0.95
C ASP A 335 -13.85 0.98 -2.25
N LEU A 336 -14.24 -0.02 -3.06
CA LEU A 336 -14.91 0.19 -4.35
C LEU A 336 -16.28 0.86 -4.20
N GLY A 337 -16.93 0.76 -3.04
CA GLY A 337 -18.22 1.39 -2.79
C GLY A 337 -18.19 2.91 -2.92
N GLN A 338 -17.08 3.56 -2.52
CA GLN A 338 -16.92 5.00 -2.70
C GLN A 338 -16.81 5.42 -4.18
N TRP A 339 -16.40 4.49 -5.04
CA TRP A 339 -16.19 4.70 -6.47
C TRP A 339 -17.30 4.12 -7.36
N GLU A 340 -18.35 3.54 -6.78
CA GLU A 340 -19.45 2.87 -7.51
C GLU A 340 -20.05 3.76 -8.62
N HIS A 341 -20.14 5.07 -8.38
CA HIS A 341 -20.67 6.05 -9.33
C HIS A 341 -19.82 6.25 -10.60
N LYS A 342 -18.55 5.83 -10.59
CA LYS A 342 -17.63 5.87 -11.74
C LYS A 342 -17.45 4.51 -12.41
N LEU A 343 -17.61 3.45 -11.64
CA LEU A 343 -17.36 2.09 -12.10
C LEU A 343 -18.53 1.55 -12.94
N PRO A 344 -18.26 0.59 -13.86
CA PRO A 344 -19.32 -0.09 -14.60
C PRO A 344 -20.20 -0.95 -13.67
N ASP A 345 -21.49 -1.07 -14.02
CA ASP A 345 -22.46 -1.95 -13.34
C ASP A 345 -22.17 -3.43 -13.63
N LYS A 346 -21.18 -3.99 -12.92
CA LYS A 346 -20.81 -5.41 -12.92
C LYS A 346 -20.34 -5.85 -11.52
N PRO A 347 -20.31 -7.16 -11.22
CA PRO A 347 -19.82 -7.67 -9.95
C PRO A 347 -18.41 -7.16 -9.64
N TRP A 348 -18.12 -6.87 -8.36
CA TRP A 348 -16.79 -6.39 -7.95
C TRP A 348 -15.66 -7.36 -8.29
N GLU A 349 -15.93 -8.67 -8.28
CA GLU A 349 -14.98 -9.71 -8.70
C GLU A 349 -14.57 -9.63 -10.18
N ASP A 350 -15.37 -8.94 -11.01
CA ASP A 350 -15.08 -8.73 -12.43
C ASP A 350 -14.45 -7.35 -12.70
N ILE A 351 -14.30 -6.49 -11.68
CA ILE A 351 -13.67 -5.16 -11.80
C ILE A 351 -12.15 -5.32 -11.89
N SER A 352 -11.54 -4.67 -12.87
CA SER A 352 -10.10 -4.63 -13.09
C SER A 352 -9.60 -3.19 -12.95
N LEU A 353 -8.60 -2.97 -12.10
CA LEU A 353 -8.02 -1.67 -11.80
C LEU A 353 -6.52 -1.66 -12.10
N ALA A 354 -6.02 -0.48 -12.42
CA ALA A 354 -4.60 -0.16 -12.28
C ALA A 354 -4.35 0.67 -11.02
N LEU A 355 -3.19 0.50 -10.40
CA LEU A 355 -2.71 1.36 -9.31
C LEU A 355 -1.41 2.05 -9.75
N VAL A 356 -1.39 3.37 -9.67
CA VAL A 356 -0.15 4.16 -9.73
C VAL A 356 0.24 4.52 -8.30
N GLY A 357 1.46 4.18 -7.91
CA GLY A 357 1.94 4.46 -6.57
C GLY A 357 3.45 4.56 -6.49
N THR A 358 3.92 4.99 -5.34
CA THR A 358 5.31 4.92 -4.93
C THR A 358 5.70 3.48 -4.56
N PRO A 359 7.00 3.14 -4.48
CA PRO A 359 7.44 1.77 -4.21
C PRO A 359 6.81 1.15 -2.97
N CYS A 360 6.64 1.93 -1.89
CA CYS A 360 6.03 1.45 -0.65
C CYS A 360 4.54 1.11 -0.77
N GLU A 361 3.80 1.81 -1.64
CA GLU A 361 2.39 1.49 -1.95
C GLU A 361 2.31 0.23 -2.80
N ILE A 362 3.23 0.08 -3.77
CA ILE A 362 3.28 -1.14 -4.59
C ILE A 362 3.69 -2.36 -3.75
N GLU A 363 4.67 -2.24 -2.86
CA GLU A 363 5.03 -3.28 -1.90
C GLU A 363 3.85 -3.65 -1.00
N GLY A 364 3.10 -2.65 -0.53
CA GLY A 364 1.90 -2.83 0.29
C GLY A 364 0.79 -3.60 -0.43
N ILE A 365 0.40 -3.18 -1.65
CA ILE A 365 -0.67 -3.86 -2.39
C ILE A 365 -0.27 -5.28 -2.75
N ARG A 366 0.96 -5.49 -3.23
CA ARG A 366 1.47 -6.84 -3.53
C ARG A 366 1.44 -7.70 -2.29
N ALA A 367 1.73 -7.10 -1.14
CA ALA A 367 1.71 -7.85 0.08
C ALA A 367 0.32 -8.30 0.50
N LEU A 368 -0.67 -7.42 0.41
CA LEU A 368 -2.07 -7.76 0.68
C LEU A 368 -2.59 -8.83 -0.28
N GLN A 369 -2.19 -8.77 -1.55
CA GLN A 369 -2.60 -9.73 -2.59
C GLN A 369 -2.09 -11.16 -2.36
N ASP A 370 -0.99 -11.36 -1.64
CA ASP A 370 -0.43 -12.70 -1.39
C ASP A 370 -1.25 -13.58 -0.44
N PHE A 371 -2.25 -13.01 0.24
CA PHE A 371 -3.09 -13.70 1.23
C PHE A 371 -4.55 -13.55 0.84
N GLU A 372 -5.34 -14.63 0.86
CA GLU A 372 -6.79 -14.53 0.62
C GLU A 372 -7.51 -14.17 1.93
N TRP A 373 -8.31 -13.09 1.91
CA TRP A 373 -9.04 -12.62 3.09
C TRP A 373 -10.54 -12.78 2.87
N GLU A 374 -11.25 -13.51 3.73
CA GLU A 374 -12.72 -13.63 3.62
C GLU A 374 -13.47 -12.38 4.12
N TYR A 375 -12.82 -11.49 4.88
CA TYR A 375 -13.47 -10.40 5.62
C TYR A 375 -12.69 -9.07 5.58
N GLY A 376 -11.83 -8.86 4.59
CA GLY A 376 -11.11 -7.58 4.44
C GLY A 376 -12.07 -6.47 4.02
N ALA A 377 -12.02 -5.31 4.69
CA ALA A 377 -12.92 -4.18 4.39
C ALA A 377 -12.78 -3.66 2.96
N GLN A 378 -11.56 -3.72 2.41
CA GLN A 378 -11.22 -3.29 1.06
C GLN A 378 -10.78 -4.45 0.17
N GLU A 379 -11.12 -5.70 0.54
CA GLU A 379 -10.64 -6.90 -0.14
C GLU A 379 -10.99 -6.90 -1.63
N GLU A 380 -12.21 -6.48 -1.97
CA GLU A 380 -12.67 -6.42 -3.35
C GLU A 380 -11.79 -5.49 -4.19
N GLY A 381 -11.42 -4.32 -3.67
CA GLY A 381 -10.51 -3.41 -4.35
C GLY A 381 -9.08 -3.90 -4.42
N VAL A 382 -8.57 -4.55 -3.36
CA VAL A 382 -7.25 -5.19 -3.36
C VAL A 382 -7.15 -6.26 -4.46
N ARG A 383 -8.22 -7.05 -4.64
CA ARG A 383 -8.30 -8.07 -5.70
C ARG A 383 -8.47 -7.47 -7.08
N ALA A 384 -9.18 -6.35 -7.18
CA ALA A 384 -9.39 -5.68 -8.46
C ALA A 384 -8.10 -5.09 -9.05
N VAL A 385 -7.04 -4.83 -8.26
CA VAL A 385 -5.77 -4.28 -8.79
C VAL A 385 -5.02 -5.33 -9.63
N GLU A 386 -5.15 -5.23 -10.94
CA GLU A 386 -4.54 -6.13 -11.94
C GLU A 386 -3.25 -5.58 -12.55
N TYR A 387 -3.06 -4.26 -12.51
CA TYR A 387 -1.86 -3.60 -13.03
C TYR A 387 -1.27 -2.64 -11.98
N THR A 388 0.04 -2.70 -11.80
CA THR A 388 0.77 -1.83 -10.86
C THR A 388 1.88 -1.05 -11.57
N ILE A 389 1.84 0.27 -11.44
CA ILE A 389 2.86 1.16 -11.98
C ILE A 389 3.54 1.87 -10.81
N ALA A 390 4.83 1.58 -10.59
CA ALA A 390 5.64 2.30 -9.61
C ALA A 390 6.22 3.57 -10.23
N LEU A 391 6.08 4.69 -9.52
CA LEU A 391 6.87 5.90 -9.77
C LEU A 391 8.22 5.77 -9.08
N MET A 392 9.32 6.07 -9.78
CA MET A 392 10.63 6.13 -9.14
C MET A 392 10.63 7.18 -8.03
N CYS A 393 10.98 6.79 -6.81
CA CYS A 393 10.80 7.64 -5.64
C CYS A 393 11.99 7.49 -4.69
N THR A 394 12.57 8.61 -4.28
CA THR A 394 13.59 8.63 -3.21
C THR A 394 12.99 9.07 -1.88
N LYS A 395 12.14 10.10 -1.91
CA LYS A 395 11.49 10.68 -0.74
C LYS A 395 10.15 11.26 -1.12
N ASN A 396 9.25 11.31 -0.15
CA ASN A 396 8.01 12.06 -0.23
C ASN A 396 7.91 13.03 0.96
N PHE A 397 7.07 14.07 0.85
CA PHE A 397 6.97 15.13 1.85
C PHE A 397 5.61 15.13 2.55
N ASN A 398 5.60 15.61 3.79
CA ASN A 398 4.37 15.98 4.46
C ASN A 398 3.84 17.29 3.84
N TYR A 399 2.56 17.30 3.45
CA TYR A 399 1.92 18.45 2.81
C TYR A 399 2.04 19.73 3.64
N TYR A 400 1.62 19.67 4.92
CA TYR A 400 1.59 20.83 5.80
C TYR A 400 3.00 21.40 6.04
N SER A 401 4.00 20.53 6.22
CA SER A 401 5.39 20.97 6.39
C SER A 401 5.98 21.54 5.11
N LEU A 402 5.80 20.90 3.95
CA LEU A 402 6.39 21.38 2.70
C LEU A 402 5.71 22.68 2.23
N MET A 403 4.39 22.65 2.08
CA MET A 403 3.63 23.74 1.48
C MET A 403 3.42 24.88 2.47
N GLY A 404 2.98 24.57 3.69
CA GLY A 404 2.73 25.57 4.73
C GLY A 404 4.02 26.13 5.31
N GLU A 405 4.80 25.30 6.00
CA GLU A 405 5.96 25.80 6.76
C GLU A 405 7.14 26.21 5.84
N HIS A 406 7.57 25.33 4.93
CA HIS A 406 8.79 25.55 4.16
C HIS A 406 8.60 26.52 2.98
N LEU A 407 7.50 26.42 2.23
CA LEU A 407 7.25 27.29 1.08
C LEU A 407 6.53 28.58 1.46
N GLU A 408 5.38 28.49 2.13
CA GLU A 408 4.57 29.67 2.46
C GLU A 408 5.20 30.52 3.58
N GLU A 409 5.45 29.94 4.76
CA GLU A 409 5.92 30.73 5.91
C GLU A 409 7.38 31.18 5.77
N GLN A 410 8.29 30.27 5.41
CA GLN A 410 9.73 30.56 5.37
C GLN A 410 10.16 31.31 4.10
N ARG A 411 9.53 31.03 2.96
CA ARG A 411 9.94 31.57 1.64
C ARG A 411 8.93 32.55 1.06
N GLY A 412 7.72 32.66 1.62
CA GLY A 412 6.70 33.60 1.15
C GLY A 412 6.10 33.20 -0.20
N ILE A 413 6.14 31.92 -0.55
CA ILE A 413 5.58 31.37 -1.79
C ILE A 413 4.22 30.78 -1.45
N SER A 414 3.14 31.42 -1.89
CA SER A 414 1.80 30.89 -1.66
C SER A 414 1.53 29.68 -2.54
N PRO A 415 0.96 28.57 -2.02
CA PRO A 415 0.60 27.39 -2.80
C PRO A 415 -0.24 27.71 -4.05
N ALA A 416 -1.15 28.69 -3.94
CA ALA A 416 -2.03 29.10 -5.04
C ALA A 416 -1.32 29.81 -6.21
N GLU A 417 -0.06 30.23 -6.03
CA GLU A 417 0.74 30.88 -7.08
C GLU A 417 1.65 29.89 -7.83
N ILE A 418 1.78 28.66 -7.33
CA ILE A 418 2.67 27.64 -7.89
C ILE A 418 1.97 26.94 -9.06
N GLY A 419 2.63 26.94 -10.22
CA GLY A 419 2.19 26.24 -11.42
C GLY A 419 2.89 24.91 -11.67
N LYS A 420 4.14 24.75 -11.22
CA LYS A 420 4.88 23.48 -11.30
C LYS A 420 5.91 23.36 -10.19
N MET A 421 6.10 22.14 -9.69
CA MET A 421 7.23 21.77 -8.85
C MET A 421 8.03 20.66 -9.50
N ASP A 422 9.34 20.66 -9.27
CA ASP A 422 10.22 19.63 -9.80
C ASP A 422 11.42 19.39 -8.87
N VAL A 423 11.93 18.16 -8.87
CA VAL A 423 13.11 17.75 -8.10
C VAL A 423 14.12 17.15 -9.05
N LEU A 424 15.05 17.99 -9.53
CA LEU A 424 16.11 17.59 -10.46
C LEU A 424 17.48 17.93 -9.90
N HIS A 425 18.45 17.06 -10.17
CA HIS A 425 19.86 17.25 -9.78
C HIS A 425 20.07 17.59 -8.29
N GLY A 426 19.23 17.06 -7.41
CA GLY A 426 19.30 17.31 -5.97
C GLY A 426 18.76 18.66 -5.52
N LYS A 427 17.96 19.34 -6.36
CA LYS A 427 17.35 20.63 -6.06
C LYS A 427 15.84 20.58 -6.18
N LEU A 428 15.15 21.26 -5.27
CA LEU A 428 13.73 21.58 -5.42
C LEU A 428 13.59 22.86 -6.24
N MET A 429 12.79 22.79 -7.29
CA MET A 429 12.46 23.91 -8.17
C MET A 429 10.96 24.18 -8.13
N VAL A 430 10.60 25.45 -8.00
CA VAL A 430 9.21 25.90 -7.96
C VAL A 430 9.01 26.97 -9.02
N TYR A 431 7.99 26.82 -9.85
CA TYR A 431 7.63 27.71 -10.94
C TYR A 431 6.26 28.30 -10.70
N ASP A 432 6.06 29.58 -11.06
CA ASP A 432 4.75 30.22 -11.00
C ASP A 432 3.82 29.74 -12.12
N LEU A 433 2.55 30.16 -12.09
CA LEU A 433 1.54 29.87 -13.12
C LEU A 433 1.92 30.33 -14.54
N ASP A 434 2.88 31.27 -14.68
CA ASP A 434 3.41 31.73 -15.97
C ASP A 434 4.68 30.94 -16.40
N GLY A 435 5.09 29.91 -15.64
CA GLY A 435 6.29 29.11 -15.88
C GLY A 435 7.60 29.80 -15.49
N ARG A 436 7.56 30.87 -14.69
CA ARG A 436 8.77 31.56 -14.22
C ARG A 436 9.24 30.94 -12.91
N MET A 437 10.53 30.65 -12.82
CA MET A 437 11.15 30.11 -11.63
C MET A 437 11.04 31.08 -10.44
N MET A 438 10.41 30.61 -9.36
CA MET A 438 10.27 31.28 -8.06
C MET A 438 11.36 30.82 -7.07
N LEU A 439 11.74 29.54 -7.16
CA LEU A 439 12.68 28.90 -6.24
C LEU A 439 13.56 27.89 -6.96
N GLU A 440 14.84 27.84 -6.59
CA GLU A 440 15.77 26.75 -6.92
C GLU A 440 16.75 26.61 -5.74
N GLU A 441 16.57 25.56 -4.92
CA GLU A 441 17.37 25.33 -3.72
C GLU A 441 17.72 23.85 -3.55
N ASP A 442 18.83 23.56 -2.87
CA ASP A 442 19.21 22.17 -2.56
C ASP A 442 18.12 21.48 -1.73
N ILE A 443 17.79 20.23 -2.11
CA ILE A 443 16.70 19.45 -1.51
C ILE A 443 16.93 19.19 -0.02
N GLU A 444 18.19 19.21 0.43
CA GLU A 444 18.58 19.08 1.84
C GLU A 444 17.96 20.18 2.73
N ASN A 445 17.65 21.36 2.18
CA ASN A 445 16.98 22.44 2.91
C ASN A 445 15.50 22.14 3.24
N PHE A 446 14.95 21.05 2.69
CA PHE A 446 13.60 20.57 2.90
C PHE A 446 13.58 19.23 3.64
N HIS A 447 14.72 18.81 4.21
CA HIS A 447 14.82 17.53 4.92
C HIS A 447 13.80 17.40 6.05
N ASP A 448 13.47 18.50 6.74
CA ASP A 448 12.51 18.50 7.85
C ASP A 448 11.05 18.36 7.40
N ALA A 449 10.74 18.69 6.15
CA ALA A 449 9.42 18.44 5.56
C ALA A 449 9.27 17.02 5.00
N ALA A 450 10.36 16.28 4.79
CA ALA A 450 10.31 14.92 4.27
C ALA A 450 9.74 13.96 5.31
N LEU A 451 8.95 12.98 4.87
CA LEU A 451 8.49 11.89 5.72
C LEU A 451 9.70 11.09 6.19
N LYS A 452 9.95 11.06 7.52
CA LYS A 452 11.17 10.48 8.08
C LYS A 452 11.26 8.97 7.85
N GLY A 453 10.13 8.28 7.80
CA GLY A 453 10.08 6.87 7.42
C GLY A 453 10.63 6.56 6.02
N CYS A 454 10.72 7.54 5.12
CA CYS A 454 11.37 7.34 3.81
C CYS A 454 12.87 7.04 3.94
N ASP A 455 13.54 7.50 5.00
CA ASP A 455 14.98 7.25 5.21
C ASP A 455 15.29 5.77 5.46
N GLU A 456 14.29 4.98 5.85
CA GLU A 456 14.38 3.53 5.99
C GLU A 456 13.98 2.79 4.69
N CYS A 457 13.60 3.48 3.61
CA CYS A 457 13.24 2.85 2.34
C CYS A 457 14.49 2.49 1.55
N ALA A 458 14.53 1.27 1.02
CA ALA A 458 15.64 0.77 0.20
C ALA A 458 15.20 0.43 -1.23
N ASP A 459 14.03 0.92 -1.64
CA ASP A 459 13.45 0.71 -2.96
C ASP A 459 13.21 2.06 -3.65
N PHE A 460 14.10 2.39 -4.59
CA PHE A 460 13.96 3.57 -5.45
C PHE A 460 13.14 3.24 -6.71
N THR A 461 13.25 2.01 -7.20
CA THR A 461 12.76 1.64 -8.53
C THR A 461 11.44 0.87 -8.51
N GLY A 462 10.86 0.56 -7.35
CA GLY A 462 9.65 -0.23 -7.24
C GLY A 462 9.84 -1.67 -7.72
N TYR A 463 10.63 -2.46 -7.00
CA TYR A 463 10.96 -3.86 -7.36
C TYR A 463 9.73 -4.78 -7.49
N ALA A 464 8.61 -4.41 -6.88
CA ALA A 464 7.38 -5.19 -6.84
C ALA A 464 6.33 -4.77 -7.89
N ALA A 465 6.62 -3.79 -8.74
CA ALA A 465 5.71 -3.30 -9.77
C ALA A 465 5.69 -4.16 -11.03
N ASP A 466 4.64 -4.02 -11.85
CA ASP A 466 4.63 -4.55 -13.22
C ASP A 466 5.49 -3.68 -14.14
N VAL A 467 5.33 -2.36 -14.01
CA VAL A 467 6.07 -1.34 -14.74
C VAL A 467 6.57 -0.29 -13.76
N THR A 468 7.81 0.15 -13.91
CA THR A 468 8.34 1.34 -13.22
C THR A 468 8.51 2.46 -14.22
N VAL A 469 8.14 3.68 -13.83
CA VAL A 469 8.36 4.88 -14.64
C VAL A 469 9.05 5.96 -13.79
N GLY A 470 10.01 6.67 -14.37
CA GLY A 470 10.63 7.85 -13.75
C GLY A 470 11.47 8.66 -14.73
N SER A 471 11.99 9.80 -14.31
CA SER A 471 12.79 10.69 -15.17
C SER A 471 14.26 10.27 -15.30
N VAL A 472 14.82 9.66 -14.25
CA VAL A 472 16.26 9.41 -14.14
C VAL A 472 16.69 8.32 -15.11
N GLY A 473 17.73 8.60 -15.90
CA GLY A 473 18.30 7.68 -16.88
C GLY A 473 17.90 7.98 -18.32
N SER A 474 16.93 8.89 -18.49
CA SER A 474 16.41 9.37 -19.77
C SER A 474 16.79 10.83 -20.04
N ALA A 475 16.70 11.24 -21.30
CA ALA A 475 16.79 12.65 -21.68
C ALA A 475 15.56 13.45 -21.23
N ASP A 476 15.68 14.78 -21.15
CA ASP A 476 14.55 15.69 -20.90
C ASP A 476 13.37 15.35 -21.83
N GLU A 477 12.15 15.46 -21.30
CA GLU A 477 10.88 15.11 -21.97
C GLU A 477 10.65 13.60 -22.24
N PHE A 478 11.59 12.73 -21.86
CA PHE A 478 11.41 11.28 -21.88
C PHE A 478 11.36 10.73 -20.45
N SER A 479 10.71 9.59 -20.29
CA SER A 479 10.70 8.82 -19.05
C SER A 479 11.44 7.49 -19.26
N SER A 480 12.23 7.11 -18.27
CA SER A 480 12.77 5.77 -18.12
C SER A 480 11.66 4.81 -17.72
N VAL A 481 11.54 3.70 -18.44
CA VAL A 481 10.51 2.68 -18.25
C VAL A 481 11.20 1.34 -18.02
N ILE A 482 10.88 0.69 -16.90
CA ILE A 482 11.39 -0.64 -16.55
C ILE A 482 10.21 -1.61 -16.50
N VAL A 483 10.21 -2.61 -17.37
CA VAL A 483 9.17 -3.63 -17.44
C VAL A 483 9.64 -4.88 -16.68
N ARG A 484 8.88 -5.32 -15.67
CA ARG A 484 9.33 -6.35 -14.72
C ARG A 484 8.57 -7.67 -14.83
N THR A 485 7.27 -7.62 -15.10
CA THR A 485 6.39 -8.80 -15.12
C THR A 485 5.80 -9.04 -16.51
N GLU A 486 5.25 -10.23 -16.75
CA GLU A 486 4.48 -10.52 -17.97
C GLU A 486 3.27 -9.58 -18.13
N GLN A 487 2.64 -9.20 -17.00
CA GLN A 487 1.54 -8.24 -16.97
C GLN A 487 2.02 -6.84 -17.40
N GLY A 488 3.20 -6.41 -16.92
CA GLY A 488 3.81 -5.16 -17.34
C GLY A 488 4.23 -5.18 -18.81
N LEU A 489 4.71 -6.32 -19.31
CA LEU A 489 5.04 -6.50 -20.73
C LEU A 489 3.80 -6.39 -21.60
N LYS A 490 2.67 -6.98 -21.17
CA LYS A 490 1.39 -6.81 -21.86
C LYS A 490 0.96 -5.35 -21.91
N ALA A 491 1.05 -4.62 -20.80
CA ALA A 491 0.75 -3.19 -20.76
C ALA A 491 1.65 -2.38 -21.71
N TRP A 492 2.95 -2.70 -21.71
CA TRP A 492 3.92 -2.09 -22.63
C TRP A 492 3.58 -2.37 -24.09
N GLU A 493 3.40 -3.63 -24.49
CA GLU A 493 3.15 -4.03 -25.89
C GLU A 493 1.86 -3.41 -26.46
N LEU A 494 0.84 -3.22 -25.62
CA LEU A 494 -0.39 -2.52 -26.02
C LEU A 494 -0.14 -1.03 -26.28
N THR A 495 0.75 -0.41 -25.51
CA THR A 495 1.01 1.03 -25.50
C THR A 495 2.11 1.45 -26.47
N GLU A 496 3.12 0.60 -26.68
CA GLU A 496 4.28 0.83 -27.56
C GLU A 496 3.92 1.46 -28.92
N PRO A 497 2.82 1.10 -29.62
CA PRO A 497 2.47 1.69 -30.90
C PRO A 497 2.20 3.21 -30.88
N VAL A 498 1.93 3.79 -29.71
CA VAL A 498 1.68 5.24 -29.53
C VAL A 498 2.82 5.95 -28.79
N LEU A 499 3.92 5.26 -28.53
CA LEU A 499 5.11 5.82 -27.87
C LEU A 499 6.21 6.15 -28.89
N ASP A 500 6.87 7.28 -28.69
CA ASP A 500 8.21 7.53 -29.20
C ASP A 500 9.21 6.98 -28.17
N TYR A 501 9.93 5.92 -28.52
CA TYR A 501 10.81 5.23 -27.57
C TYR A 501 12.08 4.67 -28.21
N HIS A 502 13.10 4.48 -27.39
CA HIS A 502 14.38 3.87 -27.74
C HIS A 502 15.01 3.18 -26.52
N ASP A 503 16.17 2.55 -26.73
CA ASP A 503 16.93 1.90 -25.66
C ASP A 503 17.30 2.93 -24.58
N LEU A 504 17.14 2.54 -23.32
CA LEU A 504 17.49 3.38 -22.16
C LEU A 504 18.94 3.91 -22.25
N GLU A 505 19.11 5.22 -22.08
CA GLU A 505 20.40 5.89 -22.31
C GLU A 505 21.39 5.67 -21.17
N ASP A 506 20.94 5.80 -19.91
CA ASP A 506 21.81 5.69 -18.74
C ASP A 506 21.20 4.85 -17.61
N ARG A 507 21.29 3.52 -17.78
CA ARG A 507 20.96 2.55 -16.72
C ARG A 507 21.83 2.73 -15.46
N SER A 508 23.04 3.26 -15.60
CA SER A 508 23.96 3.42 -14.47
C SER A 508 23.52 4.51 -13.51
N ALA A 509 22.85 5.56 -14.00
CA ALA A 509 22.24 6.59 -13.18
C ALA A 509 21.14 6.03 -12.26
N ILE A 510 20.24 5.20 -12.82
CA ILE A 510 19.18 4.51 -12.04
C ILE A 510 19.80 3.61 -10.98
N GLY A 511 20.77 2.76 -11.36
CA GLY A 511 21.47 1.88 -10.43
C GLY A 511 22.24 2.65 -9.35
N GLY A 512 22.76 3.83 -9.68
CA GLY A 512 23.43 4.74 -8.75
C GLY A 512 22.50 5.28 -7.68
N LEU A 513 21.31 5.79 -8.06
CA LEU A 513 20.31 6.25 -7.10
C LEU A 513 19.75 5.12 -6.24
N GLN A 514 19.46 3.97 -6.84
CA GLN A 514 19.02 2.78 -6.09
C GLN A 514 20.08 2.31 -5.07
N SER A 515 21.36 2.44 -5.40
CA SER A 515 22.45 2.13 -4.46
C SER A 515 22.60 3.17 -3.35
N TRP A 516 22.38 4.45 -3.69
CA TRP A 516 22.35 5.54 -2.71
C TRP A 516 21.19 5.37 -1.73
N ASP A 517 20.01 5.02 -2.23
CA ASP A 517 18.80 4.79 -1.44
C ASP A 517 18.99 3.62 -0.46
N LYS A 518 19.49 2.47 -0.94
CA LYS A 518 19.90 1.34 -0.09
C LYS A 518 20.87 1.73 1.00
N LYS A 519 21.88 2.55 0.67
CA LYS A 519 22.84 3.03 1.65
C LYS A 519 22.15 3.87 2.73
N LYS A 520 21.21 4.75 2.35
CA LYS A 520 20.44 5.58 3.29
C LYS A 520 19.56 4.73 4.20
N ALA A 521 18.88 3.73 3.63
CA ALA A 521 18.13 2.73 4.39
C ALA A 521 18.99 2.02 5.43
N PHE A 522 20.16 1.53 5.03
CA PHE A 522 21.03 0.77 5.94
C PHE A 522 21.66 1.64 7.04
N GLU A 523 21.79 2.94 6.80
CA GLU A 523 22.22 3.90 7.82
C GLU A 523 21.10 4.21 8.83
N SER A 524 19.83 4.04 8.45
CA SER A 524 18.66 4.47 9.24
C SER A 524 17.89 3.32 9.89
N LEU A 525 17.88 2.14 9.27
CA LEU A 525 17.21 0.94 9.80
C LEU A 525 17.90 0.47 11.08
N GLU A 526 17.13 0.33 12.16
CA GLU A 526 17.63 -0.23 13.42
C GLU A 526 17.56 -1.77 13.44
N ARG A 527 16.73 -2.36 12.55
CA ARG A 527 16.63 -3.81 12.34
C ARG A 527 17.60 -4.31 11.26
N PRO A 528 17.94 -5.61 11.26
CA PRO A 528 18.64 -6.23 10.14
C PRO A 528 17.82 -6.13 8.84
N PHE A 529 18.49 -5.75 7.76
CA PHE A 529 18.00 -5.86 6.40
C PHE A 529 18.30 -7.28 5.88
N ASP A 530 17.24 -8.08 5.65
CA ASP A 530 17.40 -9.48 5.29
C ASP A 530 16.25 -9.94 4.37
N PRO A 531 16.47 -10.00 3.05
CA PRO A 531 15.45 -10.45 2.10
C PRO A 531 15.21 -11.98 2.16
N ASP A 532 16.01 -12.73 2.92
CA ASP A 532 15.83 -14.17 3.14
C ASP A 532 15.11 -14.51 4.46
N ALA A 533 14.93 -13.52 5.34
CA ALA A 533 14.20 -13.68 6.59
C ALA A 533 12.69 -13.92 6.37
N PRO A 534 11.97 -14.40 7.42
CA PRO A 534 10.51 -14.41 7.42
C PRO A 534 9.96 -13.04 7.09
N ARG A 535 8.88 -13.02 6.31
CA ARG A 535 8.25 -11.80 5.77
C ARG A 535 7.84 -10.80 6.84
N PHE A 536 7.37 -11.28 7.98
CA PHE A 536 6.87 -10.44 9.06
C PHE A 536 7.84 -10.42 10.23
N ILE A 537 7.89 -9.27 10.90
CA ILE A 537 8.64 -9.00 12.11
C ILE A 537 7.63 -8.91 13.24
N ASP A 538 7.79 -9.77 14.25
CA ASP A 538 6.95 -9.70 15.45
C ASP A 538 7.19 -8.37 16.17
N TYR A 539 6.14 -7.81 16.78
CA TYR A 539 6.27 -6.53 17.49
C TYR A 539 7.34 -6.55 18.59
N ALA A 540 7.50 -7.67 19.29
CA ALA A 540 8.53 -7.83 20.31
C ALA A 540 9.95 -7.72 19.75
N ASP A 541 10.22 -8.30 18.59
CA ASP A 541 11.51 -8.19 17.89
C ASP A 541 11.75 -6.75 17.44
N HIS A 542 10.71 -6.05 16.98
CA HIS A 542 10.82 -4.63 16.66
C HIS A 542 11.16 -3.80 17.89
N ALA A 543 10.44 -3.99 19.00
CA ALA A 543 10.67 -3.28 20.25
C ALA A 543 12.10 -3.49 20.79
N GLU A 544 12.68 -4.68 20.59
CA GLU A 544 14.09 -4.93 20.94
C GLU A 544 15.07 -4.11 20.08
N ASN A 545 14.81 -3.99 18.77
CA ASN A 545 15.70 -3.27 17.85
C ASN A 545 15.55 -1.75 17.97
N TYR A 546 14.30 -1.25 18.02
CA TYR A 546 13.95 0.17 17.97
C TYR A 546 13.76 0.81 19.37
N GLY A 547 13.75 0.00 20.44
CA GLY A 547 13.57 0.51 21.80
C GLY A 547 12.16 1.02 22.12
N THR A 548 11.15 0.62 21.34
CA THR A 548 9.74 0.98 21.56
C THR A 548 9.15 0.24 22.78
N ALA A 549 8.07 0.79 23.34
CA ALA A 549 7.43 0.19 24.52
C ALA A 549 6.74 -1.14 24.15
N LEU A 550 6.87 -2.16 25.01
CA LEU A 550 6.06 -3.37 24.91
C LEU A 550 4.67 -3.12 25.49
N ASN A 551 3.65 -3.67 24.83
CA ASN A 551 2.24 -3.58 25.22
C ASN A 551 1.76 -2.13 25.50
N PRO A 552 1.98 -1.16 24.60
CA PRO A 552 1.50 0.21 24.77
C PRO A 552 -0.02 0.28 24.98
N HIS A 553 -0.77 -0.71 24.48
CA HIS A 553 -2.21 -0.83 24.72
C HIS A 553 -2.61 -0.90 26.21
N ASP A 554 -1.72 -1.30 27.12
CA ASP A 554 -1.97 -1.34 28.56
C ASP A 554 -1.79 0.03 29.24
N ALA A 555 -1.12 0.98 28.58
CA ALA A 555 -0.78 2.29 29.15
C ALA A 555 -1.95 3.29 29.15
N GLY A 556 -3.08 2.94 28.51
CA GLY A 556 -4.22 3.82 28.30
C GLY A 556 -3.93 4.83 27.18
N HIS A 557 -4.40 4.50 25.96
CA HIS A 557 -4.44 5.40 24.81
C HIS A 557 -5.73 6.20 24.78
#